data_AF-A0A4Y2S2T6-F1
#
_entry.id   AF-A0A4Y2S2T6-F1
#
_cell.length_a   1.000
_cell.length_b   1.000
_cell.length_c   1.000
_cell.angle_alpha   90.00
_cell.angle_beta   90.00
_cell.angle_gamma   90.00
#
_symmetry.space_group_name_H-M   'P 1'
#
loop_
_entity.id
_entity.type
_entity.pdbx_description
1 polymer ?
#
loop_
_entity_poly.entity_id
_entity_poly.type
_entity_poly.pdbx_seq_one_letter_code
_entity_poly.pdbx_strand_id
1 'polypeptide(L)'
;MLEGGGSPSSIPNKPRHDAVAAFRLTTGHDCLAAHMYRLGISTEPFCPLCNSGEVMERDHLLQCGVLQGLTEVSRYWEARALLGQ
;
A
#
# COMPACT_ATOMS: atom_id res chain seq x y z
N MET A 1 39.15 11.39 -17.06
CA MET A 1 37.74 11.48 -17.49
C MET A 1 37.10 10.14 -17.17
N LEU A 2 36.02 10.17 -16.40
CA LEU A 2 35.33 9.01 -15.82
C LEU A 2 34.34 8.46 -16.85
N GLU A 3 34.41 7.19 -17.23
CA GLU A 3 33.32 6.52 -17.95
C GLU A 3 32.93 5.25 -17.16
N GLY A 4 32.26 5.47 -16.04
CA GLY A 4 31.60 4.43 -15.25
C GLY A 4 30.17 4.22 -15.75
N GLY A 5 30.03 3.66 -16.95
CA GLY A 5 28.74 3.25 -17.50
C GLY A 5 28.22 1.96 -16.85
N GLY A 6 27.75 2.06 -15.61
CA GLY A 6 27.01 0.97 -14.97
C GLY A 6 25.61 0.87 -15.57
N SER A 7 25.35 -0.14 -16.40
CA SER A 7 23.99 -0.50 -16.79
C SER A 7 23.15 -0.73 -15.53
N PRO A 8 21.91 -0.22 -15.43
CA PRO A 8 21.05 -0.55 -14.31
C PRO A 8 20.81 -2.06 -14.36
N SER A 9 21.33 -2.77 -13.37
CA SER A 9 21.00 -4.18 -13.16
C SER A 9 19.49 -4.27 -13.00
N SER A 10 18.82 -4.84 -14.01
CA SER A 10 17.37 -5.05 -13.99
C SER A 10 17.06 -6.18 -13.01
N ILE A 11 17.13 -5.86 -11.71
CA ILE A 11 16.71 -6.78 -10.65
C ILE A 11 15.18 -6.90 -10.76
N PRO A 12 14.64 -8.11 -10.92
CA PRO A 12 13.20 -8.30 -10.94
C PRO A 12 12.57 -7.69 -9.68
N ASN A 13 11.72 -6.68 -9.85
CA ASN A 13 11.09 -5.97 -8.73
C ASN A 13 10.05 -6.83 -8.01
N LYS A 14 9.49 -7.83 -8.70
CA LYS A 14 8.29 -8.55 -8.24
C LYS A 14 8.47 -9.28 -6.90
N PRO A 15 9.54 -10.05 -6.64
CA PRO A 15 9.71 -10.70 -5.33
C PRO A 15 9.81 -9.69 -4.18
N ARG A 16 10.47 -8.55 -4.41
CA ARG A 16 10.61 -7.48 -3.42
C ARG A 16 9.27 -6.77 -3.19
N HIS A 17 8.56 -6.43 -4.25
CA HIS A 17 7.29 -5.72 -4.22
C HIS A 17 6.23 -6.48 -3.42
N ASP A 18 6.14 -7.79 -3.64
CA ASP A 18 5.17 -8.65 -2.98
C ASP A 18 5.54 -8.87 -1.51
N ALA A 19 6.83 -9.12 -1.22
CA ALA A 19 7.33 -9.25 0.15
C ALA A 19 7.13 -7.97 0.97
N VAL A 20 7.36 -6.78 0.39
CA VAL A 20 7.17 -5.50 1.07
C VAL A 20 5.70 -5.26 1.42
N ALA A 21 4.78 -5.52 0.50
CA ALA A 21 3.34 -5.38 0.77
C ALA A 21 2.89 -6.31 1.89
N ALA A 22 3.23 -7.60 1.80
CA ALA A 22 2.90 -8.60 2.81
C ALA A 22 3.49 -8.23 4.19
N PHE A 23 4.75 -7.80 4.23
CA PHE A 23 5.40 -7.39 5.48
C PHE A 23 4.71 -6.20 6.14
N ARG A 24 4.43 -5.12 5.37
CA ARG A 24 3.80 -3.91 5.91
C ARG A 24 2.40 -4.17 6.43
N LEU A 25 1.59 -4.90 5.66
CA LEU A 25 0.24 -5.27 6.10
C LEU A 25 0.28 -6.20 7.33
N THR A 26 1.25 -7.12 7.41
CA THR A 26 1.32 -8.10 8.52
C THR A 26 1.76 -7.48 9.82
N THR A 27 2.74 -6.59 9.75
CA THR A 27 3.21 -5.84 10.91
C THR A 27 2.27 -4.69 11.27
N GLY A 28 1.29 -4.40 10.41
CA GLY A 28 0.42 -3.23 10.53
C GLY A 28 1.16 -1.91 10.38
N HIS A 29 2.42 -1.91 9.91
CA HIS A 29 3.20 -0.73 9.55
C HIS A 29 2.88 -0.31 8.10
N ASP A 30 1.60 -0.26 7.78
CA ASP A 30 1.10 0.25 6.51
C ASP A 30 0.71 1.72 6.65
N CYS A 31 0.50 2.40 5.53
CA CYS A 31 0.01 3.77 5.50
C CYS A 31 -1.51 3.83 5.31
N LEU A 32 -2.25 2.81 5.73
CA LEU A 32 -3.71 2.83 5.65
C LEU A 32 -4.28 3.74 6.74
N ALA A 33 -5.47 4.29 6.51
CA ALA A 33 -6.07 5.29 7.41
C ALA A 33 -6.20 4.78 8.85
N ALA A 34 -6.51 3.49 9.04
CA ALA A 34 -6.60 2.89 10.37
C ALA A 34 -5.26 2.90 11.13
N HIS A 35 -4.13 2.66 10.46
CA HIS A 35 -2.82 2.74 11.09
C HIS A 35 -2.43 4.20 11.38
N MET A 36 -2.63 5.09 10.40
CA MET A 36 -2.33 6.52 10.57
C MET A 36 -3.14 7.15 11.71
N TYR A 37 -4.39 6.74 11.90
CA TYR A 37 -5.23 7.18 13.02
C TYR A 37 -4.68 6.72 14.37
N ARG A 38 -4.24 5.46 14.48
CA ARG A 38 -3.60 4.94 15.71
C ARG A 38 -2.31 5.67 16.08
N LEU A 39 -1.59 6.19 15.10
CA LEU A 39 -0.40 7.02 15.30
C LEU A 39 -0.74 8.50 15.57
N GLY A 40 -2.01 8.91 15.45
CA GLY A 40 -2.44 10.30 15.59
C GLY A 40 -2.06 11.19 14.39
N ILE A 41 -1.71 10.61 13.24
CA ILE A 41 -1.37 11.33 12.01
C ILE A 41 -2.64 11.65 11.21
N SER A 42 -3.57 10.69 11.14
CA SER A 42 -4.90 10.90 10.54
C SER A 42 -5.91 11.31 11.60
N THR A 43 -6.85 12.17 11.23
CA THR A 43 -7.98 12.55 12.10
C THR A 43 -9.03 11.45 12.19
N GLU A 44 -9.14 10.60 11.18
CA GLU A 44 -10.16 9.55 11.09
C GLU A 44 -9.59 8.21 10.57
N PRO A 45 -10.13 7.07 11.01
CA PRO A 45 -9.67 5.74 10.61
C PRO A 45 -10.34 5.21 9.33
N PHE A 46 -11.27 5.97 8.75
CA PHE A 46 -12.15 5.49 7.67
C PHE A 46 -11.46 5.45 6.31
N CYS A 47 -11.98 4.62 5.41
CA CYS A 47 -11.52 4.52 4.04
C CYS A 47 -11.91 5.76 3.22
N PRO A 48 -10.94 6.60 2.82
CA PRO A 48 -11.23 7.80 2.05
C PRO A 48 -11.55 7.47 0.58
N LEU A 49 -11.34 6.21 0.15
CA LEU A 49 -11.52 5.81 -1.25
C LEU A 49 -12.98 5.50 -1.58
N CYS A 50 -13.68 4.74 -0.73
CA CYS A 50 -15.00 4.17 -1.07
C CYS A 50 -16.19 4.82 -0.38
N ASN A 51 -15.97 5.84 0.47
CA ASN A 51 -17.02 6.60 1.16
C ASN A 51 -18.07 5.73 1.90
N SER A 52 -17.68 4.51 2.30
CA SER A 52 -18.54 3.55 2.99
C SER A 52 -18.61 3.80 4.51
N GLY A 53 -17.69 4.61 5.05
CA GLY A 53 -17.53 4.78 6.50
C GLY A 53 -16.83 3.60 7.18
N GLU A 54 -16.38 2.60 6.43
CA GLU A 54 -15.65 1.45 6.95
C GLU A 54 -14.20 1.85 7.31
N VAL A 55 -13.66 1.21 8.34
CA VAL A 55 -12.26 1.40 8.75
C VAL A 55 -11.32 0.90 7.64
N MET A 56 -10.33 1.71 7.25
CA MET A 56 -9.37 1.31 6.22
C MET A 56 -8.26 0.44 6.81
N GLU A 57 -8.58 -0.83 7.03
CA GLU A 57 -7.61 -1.86 7.44
C GLU A 57 -7.45 -2.92 6.36
N ARG A 58 -6.57 -3.90 6.61
CA ARG A 58 -6.28 -4.99 5.66
C ARG A 58 -7.55 -5.69 5.16
N ASP A 59 -8.49 -6.01 6.05
CA ASP A 59 -9.69 -6.75 5.68
C ASP A 59 -10.58 -5.90 4.77
N HIS A 60 -10.76 -4.62 5.10
CA HIS A 60 -11.46 -3.68 4.25
C HIS A 60 -10.75 -3.49 2.90
N LEU A 61 -9.42 -3.47 2.87
CA LEU A 61 -8.65 -3.35 1.62
C LEU A 61 -9.06 -4.43 0.61
N LEU A 62 -9.30 -5.67 1.07
CA LEU A 62 -9.77 -6.79 0.25
C LEU A 62 -11.22 -6.67 -0.22
N GLN A 63 -12.06 -5.90 0.48
CA GLN A 63 -13.48 -5.71 0.18
C GLN A 63 -13.81 -4.36 -0.47
N CYS A 64 -12.88 -3.41 -0.45
CA CYS A 64 -13.09 -2.05 -0.94
C CYS A 64 -13.46 -2.05 -2.43
N GLY A 65 -14.72 -1.73 -2.76
CA GLY A 65 -15.25 -1.82 -4.13
C GLY A 65 -14.60 -0.88 -5.15
N VAL A 66 -13.80 0.08 -4.70
CA VAL A 66 -13.03 0.99 -5.57
C VAL A 66 -11.81 0.29 -6.16
N LEU A 67 -11.19 -0.62 -5.41
CA LEU A 67 -9.94 -1.28 -5.80
C LEU A 67 -10.23 -2.44 -6.77
N GLN A 68 -9.55 -2.44 -7.90
CA GLN A 68 -9.69 -3.44 -8.96
C GLN A 68 -8.69 -4.61 -8.83
N GLY A 69 -7.70 -4.49 -7.94
CA GLY A 69 -6.71 -5.53 -7.70
C GLY A 69 -7.32 -6.89 -7.32
N LEU A 70 -6.80 -7.96 -7.95
CA LEU A 70 -7.26 -9.34 -7.70
C LEU A 70 -6.54 -10.02 -6.53
N THR A 71 -5.46 -9.41 -6.02
CA THR A 71 -4.68 -9.93 -4.90
C THR A 71 -4.53 -8.87 -3.83
N GLU A 72 -4.29 -9.28 -2.58
CA GLU A 72 -4.01 -8.37 -1.47
C GLU A 72 -2.89 -7.36 -1.83
N VAL A 73 -1.81 -7.86 -2.43
CA VAL A 73 -0.68 -7.05 -2.87
C VAL A 73 -1.10 -6.02 -3.90
N SER A 74 -1.82 -6.44 -4.96
CA SER A 74 -2.29 -5.52 -6.00
C SER A 74 -3.17 -4.41 -5.42
N ARG A 75 -4.11 -4.77 -4.55
CA ARG A 75 -5.03 -3.82 -3.91
C ARG A 75 -4.31 -2.85 -2.99
N TYR A 76 -3.29 -3.33 -2.27
CA TYR A 76 -2.46 -2.48 -1.41
C TYR A 76 -1.73 -1.40 -2.19
N TRP A 77 -1.05 -1.76 -3.27
CA TRP A 77 -0.31 -0.79 -4.08
C TRP A 77 -1.23 0.15 -4.84
N GLU A 78 -2.39 -0.34 -5.31
CA GLU A 78 -3.43 0.49 -5.91
C GLU A 78 -3.97 1.52 -4.92
N ALA A 79 -4.29 1.11 -3.69
CA ALA A 79 -4.75 2.01 -2.64
C ALA A 79 -3.69 3.08 -2.35
N ARG A 80 -2.40 2.71 -2.25
CA ARG A 80 -1.31 3.68 -2.06
C ARG A 80 -1.23 4.70 -3.20
N ALA A 81 -1.32 4.23 -4.44
CA ALA A 81 -1.28 5.10 -5.61
C ALA A 81 -2.44 6.13 -5.58
N LEU A 82 -3.65 5.70 -5.21
CA LEU A 82 -4.82 6.57 -5.07
C LEU A 82 -4.71 7.55 -3.88
N LEU A 83 -4.05 7.13 -2.81
CA LEU A 83 -3.79 7.96 -1.62
C LEU A 83 -2.60 8.91 -1.77
N GLY A 84 -1.81 8.78 -2.84
CA GLY A 84 -0.58 9.57 -3.05
C GLY A 84 0.57 9.22 -2.11
N GLN A 85 0.71 7.94 -1.73
CA GLN A 85 1.69 7.44 -0.74
C GLN A 85 2.80 6.54 -1.32
#